data_AF-A0A3N4S005-F1
#
_entry.id   AF-A0A3N4S005-F1
#
_cell.length_a   1.000
_cell.length_b   1.000
_cell.length_c   1.000
_cell.angle_alpha   90.00
_cell.angle_beta   90.00
_cell.angle_gamma   90.00
#
_symmetry.space_group_name_H-M   'P 1'
#
loop_
_entity.id
_entity.type
_entity.pdbx_description
1 polymer ?
#
loop_
_entity_poly.entity_id
_entity_poly.type
_entity_poly.pdbx_seq_one_letter_code
_entity_poly.pdbx_strand_id
1 'polypeptide(L)'
;MGIPFEDGNFSLFVRGFLGTIELSALSALFALLLGFMLAAFRVSPVPVLRGFGTAWVTIFRNTPLTLMFFAVTFVLPRLDVHISSFTAAVAALSIYTGSFVCEVLRAGINTVPLGQAEAARSLGMGFGQTLGLVVLPQAARAVLAPMGSVFIALPRNSAIGGAFNVFELFSVQKTLTEKGYAIFAIFFWVALAYLVISFAVGAVFSALERRTAVAR
;
A
#
# COMPACT_ATOMS: atom_id res chain seq x y z
N MET A 1 -0.18 11.33 36.55
CA MET A 1 0.02 10.91 35.14
C MET A 1 -1.34 10.52 34.61
N GLY A 2 -2.07 11.45 34.00
CA GLY A 2 -3.44 11.23 33.53
C GLY A 2 -3.47 10.25 32.35
N ILE A 3 -4.57 9.52 32.21
CA ILE A 3 -4.81 8.65 31.06
C ILE A 3 -5.08 9.57 29.86
N PRO A 4 -4.47 9.34 28.68
CA PRO A 4 -4.62 10.22 27.51
C PRO A 4 -6.05 10.23 26.90
N PHE A 5 -7.04 9.63 27.55
CA PHE A 5 -8.43 9.54 27.09
C PHE A 5 -9.42 10.37 27.90
N GLU A 6 -8.92 11.21 28.81
CA GLU A 6 -9.72 12.21 29.53
C GLU A 6 -9.96 13.46 28.63
N ASP A 7 -10.84 14.37 29.06
CA ASP A 7 -11.01 15.72 28.48
C ASP A 7 -11.19 15.78 26.95
N GLY A 8 -12.00 14.86 26.40
CA GLY A 8 -12.32 14.81 24.97
C GLY A 8 -11.21 14.24 24.08
N ASN A 9 -10.06 13.86 24.65
CA ASN A 9 -8.94 13.29 23.90
C ASN A 9 -9.25 11.92 23.27
N PHE A 10 -10.20 11.17 23.84
CA PHE A 10 -10.70 9.95 23.20
C PHE A 10 -11.30 10.24 21.81
N SER A 11 -12.07 11.32 21.68
CA SER A 11 -12.65 11.69 20.38
C SER A 11 -11.57 12.12 19.38
N LEU A 12 -10.54 12.84 19.83
CA LEU A 12 -9.37 13.19 19.03
C LEU A 12 -8.62 11.94 18.53
N PHE A 13 -8.40 10.99 19.43
CA PHE A 13 -7.72 9.72 19.10
C PHE A 13 -8.52 8.90 18.09
N VAL A 14 -9.83 8.76 18.27
CA VAL A 14 -10.72 8.07 17.33
C VAL A 14 -10.71 8.77 15.96
N ARG A 15 -10.73 10.11 15.92
CA ARG A 15 -10.62 10.85 14.67
C ARG A 15 -9.28 10.60 13.97
N GLY A 16 -8.17 10.58 14.70
CA GLY A 16 -6.86 10.23 14.14
C GLY A 16 -6.83 8.80 13.60
N PHE A 17 -7.37 7.84 14.36
CA PHE A 17 -7.51 6.45 13.95
C PHE A 17 -8.30 6.29 12.64
N LEU A 18 -9.45 6.96 12.54
CA LEU A 18 -10.26 6.98 11.32
C LEU A 18 -9.51 7.67 10.17
N GLY A 19 -8.77 8.74 10.43
CA GLY A 19 -7.91 9.39 9.43
C GLY A 19 -6.84 8.46 8.86
N THR A 20 -6.20 7.64 9.69
CA THR A 20 -5.27 6.59 9.23
C THR A 20 -5.96 5.55 8.36
N ILE A 21 -7.16 5.11 8.73
CA ILE A 21 -7.94 4.14 7.94
C ILE A 21 -8.31 4.74 6.58
N GLU A 22 -8.84 5.96 6.56
CA GLU A 22 -9.25 6.66 5.33
C GLU A 22 -8.07 6.86 4.39
N LEU A 23 -6.96 7.39 4.92
CA LEU A 23 -5.72 7.59 4.17
C LEU A 23 -5.20 6.28 3.60
N SER A 24 -5.14 5.23 4.42
CA SER A 24 -4.66 3.91 3.99
C SER A 24 -5.58 3.26 2.97
N ALA A 25 -6.90 3.36 3.12
CA ALA A 25 -7.87 2.76 2.21
C ALA A 25 -7.82 3.41 0.82
N LEU A 26 -7.78 4.75 0.76
CA LEU A 26 -7.66 5.48 -0.51
C LEU A 26 -6.31 5.21 -1.18
N SER A 27 -5.21 5.26 -0.42
CA SER A 27 -3.89 4.91 -0.95
C SER A 27 -3.82 3.46 -1.42
N ALA A 28 -4.48 2.53 -0.74
CA ALA A 28 -4.52 1.13 -1.16
C ALA A 28 -5.24 0.97 -2.50
N LEU A 29 -6.39 1.62 -2.67
CA LEU A 29 -7.16 1.61 -3.91
C LEU A 29 -6.32 2.12 -5.09
N PHE A 30 -5.72 3.30 -4.96
CA PHE A 30 -4.90 3.88 -6.04
C PHE A 30 -3.60 3.11 -6.25
N ALA A 31 -2.97 2.56 -5.20
CA ALA A 31 -1.81 1.69 -5.32
C ALA A 31 -2.12 0.40 -6.08
N LEU A 32 -3.30 -0.20 -5.87
CA LEU A 32 -3.75 -1.38 -6.63
C LEU A 32 -3.92 -1.06 -8.11
N LEU A 33 -4.62 0.04 -8.42
CA LEU A 33 -4.84 0.48 -9.81
C LEU A 33 -3.50 0.77 -10.52
N LEU A 34 -2.64 1.56 -9.88
CA LEU A 34 -1.33 1.91 -10.40
C LEU A 34 -0.43 0.67 -10.55
N GLY A 35 -0.39 -0.19 -9.53
CA GLY A 35 0.43 -1.39 -9.53
C GLY A 35 0.01 -2.39 -10.61
N PHE A 36 -1.29 -2.56 -10.82
CA PHE A 36 -1.82 -3.40 -11.90
C PHE A 36 -1.44 -2.85 -13.28
N MET A 37 -1.62 -1.54 -13.50
CA MET A 37 -1.21 -0.88 -14.75
C MET A 37 0.29 -1.04 -15.02
N LEU A 38 1.14 -0.79 -14.01
CA LEU A 38 2.59 -0.94 -14.13
C LEU A 38 3.00 -2.40 -14.36
N ALA A 39 2.34 -3.36 -13.71
CA ALA A 39 2.58 -4.78 -13.94
C ALA A 39 2.27 -5.15 -15.39
N ALA A 40 1.13 -4.69 -15.94
CA ALA A 40 0.77 -4.88 -17.34
C ALA A 40 1.83 -4.29 -18.30
N PHE A 41 2.36 -3.10 -18.02
CA PHE A 41 3.46 -2.53 -18.79
C PHE A 41 4.72 -3.40 -18.75
N ARG A 42 5.06 -3.98 -17.59
CA ARG A 42 6.29 -4.78 -17.43
C ARG A 42 6.21 -6.18 -18.04
N VAL A 43 5.02 -6.75 -18.19
CA VAL A 43 4.82 -8.04 -18.89
C VAL A 43 4.46 -7.86 -20.37
N SER A 44 4.33 -6.62 -20.85
CA SER A 44 3.96 -6.31 -22.23
C SER A 44 5.06 -6.72 -23.24
N PRO A 45 4.68 -7.19 -24.45
CA PRO A 45 5.65 -7.41 -25.53
C PRO A 45 6.29 -6.11 -26.04
N VAL A 46 5.73 -4.94 -25.75
CA VAL A 46 6.23 -3.63 -26.21
C VAL A 46 7.43 -3.16 -25.36
N PRO A 47 8.65 -3.03 -25.94
CA PRO A 47 9.85 -2.68 -25.17
C PRO A 47 9.76 -1.33 -24.43
N VAL A 48 9.12 -0.34 -25.05
CA VAL A 48 8.96 1.00 -24.46
C VAL A 48 8.13 0.95 -23.17
N LEU A 49 7.01 0.21 -23.18
CA LEU A 49 6.17 0.03 -21.99
C LEU A 49 6.93 -0.68 -20.87
N ARG A 50 7.68 -1.74 -21.21
CA ARG A 50 8.54 -2.44 -20.23
C ARG A 50 9.60 -1.53 -19.65
N GLY A 51 10.25 -0.72 -20.49
CA GLY A 51 11.26 0.25 -20.09
C GLY A 51 10.69 1.27 -19.11
N PHE A 52 9.56 1.88 -19.45
CA PHE A 52 8.87 2.82 -18.57
C PHE A 52 8.49 2.20 -17.21
N GLY A 53 7.82 1.05 -17.22
CA GLY A 53 7.42 0.36 -15.99
C GLY A 53 8.62 -0.05 -15.13
N THR A 54 9.73 -0.44 -15.76
CA THR A 54 10.98 -0.78 -15.05
C THR A 54 11.61 0.46 -14.42
N ALA A 55 11.70 1.56 -15.16
CA ALA A 55 12.24 2.82 -14.65
C ALA A 55 11.41 3.35 -13.47
N TRP A 56 10.08 3.40 -13.60
CA TRP A 56 9.18 3.82 -12.54
C TRP A 56 9.40 3.03 -11.25
N VAL A 57 9.29 1.69 -11.34
CA VAL A 57 9.42 0.80 -10.17
C VAL A 57 10.81 0.91 -9.55
N THR A 58 11.85 1.03 -10.38
CA THR A 58 13.23 1.18 -9.90
C THR A 58 13.41 2.48 -9.14
N ILE A 59 12.89 3.60 -9.63
CA ILE A 59 13.01 4.89 -8.97
C ILE A 59 12.26 4.88 -7.64
N PHE A 60 10.96 4.55 -7.66
CA PHE A 60 10.11 4.74 -6.49
C PHE A 60 10.30 3.69 -5.39
N ARG A 61 10.71 2.45 -5.71
CA ARG A 61 11.06 1.47 -4.67
C ARG A 61 12.37 1.79 -3.97
N ASN A 62 13.29 2.46 -4.66
CA ASN A 62 14.60 2.85 -4.12
C ASN A 62 14.62 4.29 -3.57
N THR A 63 13.49 4.99 -3.61
CA THR A 63 13.34 6.32 -3.02
C THR A 63 12.69 6.20 -1.64
N PRO A 64 13.29 6.75 -0.57
CA PRO A 64 12.65 6.81 0.74
C PRO A 64 11.28 7.49 0.67
N LEU A 65 10.26 6.87 1.26
CA LEU A 65 8.90 7.42 1.28
C LEU A 65 8.85 8.83 1.90
N THR A 66 9.70 9.11 2.91
CA THR A 66 9.85 10.45 3.49
C THR A 66 10.26 11.51 2.47
N LEU A 67 11.11 11.17 1.49
CA LEU A 67 11.47 12.11 0.41
C LEU A 67 10.30 12.33 -0.55
N MET A 68 9.43 11.35 -0.75
CA MET A 68 8.22 11.54 -1.54
C MET A 68 7.25 12.47 -0.84
N PHE A 69 7.06 12.33 0.48
CA PHE A 69 6.28 13.27 1.29
C PHE A 69 6.88 14.67 1.25
N PHE A 70 8.21 14.79 1.34
CA PHE A 70 8.91 16.06 1.19
C PHE A 70 8.62 16.69 -0.19
N ALA A 71 8.71 15.92 -1.27
CA ALA A 71 8.44 16.41 -2.62
C ALA A 71 7.01 16.92 -2.79
N VAL A 72 6.00 16.14 -2.38
CA VAL A 72 4.59 16.56 -2.52
C VAL A 72 4.23 17.73 -1.60
N THR A 73 4.92 17.90 -0.47
CA THR A 73 4.63 18.97 0.49
C THR A 73 5.36 20.27 0.16
N PHE A 74 6.61 20.20 -0.30
CA PHE A 74 7.47 21.39 -0.45
C PHE A 74 7.89 21.70 -1.89
N VAL A 75 7.94 20.69 -2.78
CA VAL A 75 8.35 20.91 -4.17
C VAL A 75 7.14 21.23 -5.05
N LEU A 76 6.04 20.49 -4.92
CA LEU A 76 4.81 20.73 -5.69
C LEU A 76 4.28 22.18 -5.60
N PRO A 77 4.17 22.79 -4.41
CA PRO A 77 3.72 24.18 -4.30
C PRO A 77 4.64 25.20 -5.00
N ARG A 78 5.94 24.88 -5.15
CA ARG A 78 6.88 25.73 -5.91
C ARG A 78 6.68 25.64 -7.41
N LEU A 79 5.99 24.60 -7.88
CA LEU A 79 5.54 24.44 -9.27
C LEU A 79 4.11 24.98 -9.47
N ASP A 80 3.61 25.76 -8.51
CA ASP A 80 2.25 26.31 -8.49
C ASP A 80 1.12 25.25 -8.47
N VAL A 81 1.45 24.04 -7.99
CA VAL A 81 0.48 22.96 -7.77
C VAL A 81 0.11 22.92 -6.30
N HIS A 82 -1.05 23.49 -5.97
CA HIS A 82 -1.58 23.55 -4.61
C HIS A 82 -2.66 22.50 -4.41
N ILE A 83 -2.34 21.46 -3.65
CA ILE A 83 -3.28 20.38 -3.28
C ILE A 83 -3.29 20.22 -1.76
N SER A 84 -4.36 19.67 -1.21
CA SER A 84 -4.45 19.42 0.23
C SER A 84 -3.36 18.44 0.69
N SER A 85 -2.86 18.60 1.92
CA SER A 85 -1.87 17.67 2.52
C SER A 85 -2.36 16.22 2.49
N PHE A 86 -3.66 16.01 2.68
CA PHE A 86 -4.28 14.68 2.58
C PHE A 86 -4.18 14.11 1.17
N THR A 87 -4.56 14.87 0.14
CA THR A 87 -4.44 14.46 -1.27
C THR A 87 -2.99 14.19 -1.66
N ALA A 88 -2.07 15.05 -1.22
CA ALA A 88 -0.63 14.89 -1.43
C ALA A 88 -0.11 13.59 -0.80
N ALA A 89 -0.53 13.29 0.44
CA ALA A 89 -0.19 12.05 1.13
C ALA A 89 -0.74 10.82 0.43
N VAL A 90 -2.01 10.86 -0.03
CA VAL A 90 -2.60 9.79 -0.83
C VAL A 90 -1.76 9.54 -2.07
N ALA A 91 -1.36 10.58 -2.80
CA ALA A 91 -0.53 10.46 -4.00
C ALA A 91 0.84 9.84 -3.69
N ALA A 92 1.56 10.34 -2.68
CA ALA A 92 2.87 9.82 -2.29
C ALA A 92 2.81 8.34 -1.90
N LEU A 93 1.85 7.97 -1.03
CA LEU A 93 1.64 6.59 -0.59
C LEU A 93 1.23 5.67 -1.75
N SER A 94 0.39 6.15 -2.67
CA SER A 94 -0.08 5.37 -3.83
C SER A 94 1.05 5.08 -4.82
N ILE A 95 1.87 6.08 -5.14
CA ILE A 95 3.03 5.92 -6.03
C ILE A 95 4.05 4.94 -5.45
N TYR A 96 4.35 5.10 -4.15
CA TYR A 96 5.28 4.24 -3.44
C TYR A 96 4.75 2.80 -3.40
N THR A 97 3.57 2.61 -2.82
CA THR A 97 2.98 1.29 -2.58
C THR A 97 2.63 0.60 -3.90
N GLY A 98 2.14 1.34 -4.89
CA GLY A 98 1.84 0.81 -6.23
C GLY A 98 3.07 0.22 -6.92
N SER A 99 4.28 0.74 -6.64
CA SER A 99 5.52 0.16 -7.15
C SER A 99 5.85 -1.19 -6.52
N PHE A 100 5.51 -1.40 -5.24
CA PHE A 100 5.62 -2.71 -4.58
C PHE A 100 4.52 -3.67 -5.06
N VAL A 101 3.28 -3.19 -5.22
CA VAL A 101 2.18 -3.98 -5.80
C VAL A 101 2.55 -4.48 -7.20
N CYS A 102 3.12 -3.62 -8.06
CA CYS A 102 3.60 -4.01 -9.39
C CYS A 102 4.59 -5.19 -9.32
N GLU A 103 5.52 -5.15 -8.38
CA GLU A 103 6.54 -6.19 -8.21
C GLU A 103 5.97 -7.49 -7.68
N VAL A 104 5.03 -7.41 -6.75
CA VAL A 104 4.30 -8.59 -6.28
C VAL A 104 3.55 -9.24 -7.43
N LEU A 105 2.80 -8.46 -8.22
CA LEU A 105 2.05 -8.97 -9.39
C LEU A 105 2.98 -9.60 -10.43
N ARG A 106 4.06 -8.92 -10.81
CA ARG A 106 5.04 -9.43 -11.77
C ARG A 106 5.71 -10.71 -11.26
N ALA A 107 6.11 -10.74 -9.99
CA ALA A 107 6.72 -11.93 -9.38
C ALA A 107 5.76 -13.11 -9.39
N GLY A 108 4.48 -12.88 -9.03
CA GLY A 108 3.45 -13.93 -9.05
C GLY A 108 3.13 -14.46 -10.44
N ILE A 109 3.18 -13.64 -11.50
CA ILE A 109 3.08 -14.15 -12.88
C ILE A 109 4.27 -15.05 -13.21
N ASN A 110 5.47 -14.66 -12.79
CA ASN A 110 6.70 -15.39 -13.05
C ASN A 110 6.87 -16.67 -12.21
N THR A 111 6.04 -16.92 -11.19
CA THR A 111 6.06 -18.19 -10.45
C THR A 111 5.35 -19.32 -11.19
N VAL A 112 4.55 -19.02 -12.22
CA VAL A 112 3.87 -20.04 -13.01
C VAL A 112 4.89 -20.73 -13.93
N PRO A 113 5.07 -22.06 -13.86
CA PRO A 113 6.04 -22.77 -14.70
C PRO A 113 5.75 -22.58 -16.19
N LEU A 114 6.79 -22.31 -16.98
CA LEU A 114 6.65 -22.11 -18.43
C LEU A 114 5.96 -23.29 -19.12
N GLY A 115 6.21 -24.52 -18.65
CA GLY A 115 5.57 -25.74 -19.17
C GLY A 115 4.04 -25.74 -19.09
N GLN A 116 3.43 -24.99 -18.17
CA GLN A 116 1.97 -24.82 -18.12
C GLN A 116 1.46 -24.00 -19.31
N ALA A 117 2.19 -22.94 -19.67
CA ALA A 117 1.87 -22.15 -20.86
C ALA A 117 2.16 -22.94 -22.15
N GLU A 118 3.25 -23.70 -22.20
CA GLU A 118 3.59 -24.55 -23.36
C GLU A 118 2.55 -25.67 -23.55
N ALA A 119 2.16 -26.37 -22.50
CA ALA A 119 1.12 -27.40 -22.56
C ALA A 119 -0.23 -26.84 -23.04
N ALA A 120 -0.63 -25.66 -22.54
CA ALA A 120 -1.82 -24.96 -23.01
C ALA A 120 -1.75 -24.65 -24.51
N ARG A 121 -0.58 -24.19 -25.00
CA ARG A 121 -0.35 -23.94 -26.43
C ARG A 121 -0.37 -25.23 -27.26
N SER A 122 0.16 -26.34 -26.76
CA SER A 122 0.09 -27.66 -27.40
C SER A 122 -1.34 -28.19 -27.53
N LEU A 123 -2.24 -27.79 -26.63
CA LEU A 123 -3.68 -28.07 -26.70
C LEU A 123 -4.45 -27.09 -27.62
N GLY A 124 -3.74 -26.21 -28.35
CA GLY A 124 -4.35 -25.27 -29.31
C GLY A 124 -4.87 -23.97 -28.69
N MET A 125 -4.62 -23.70 -27.40
CA MET A 125 -5.11 -22.47 -26.76
C MET A 125 -4.42 -21.23 -27.33
N GLY A 126 -5.19 -20.17 -27.63
CA GLY A 126 -4.68 -18.84 -27.99
C GLY A 126 -4.00 -18.12 -26.82
N PHE A 127 -3.24 -17.04 -27.09
CA PHE A 127 -2.55 -16.27 -26.04
C PHE A 127 -3.49 -15.82 -24.91
N GLY A 128 -4.66 -15.27 -25.26
CA GLY A 128 -5.64 -14.82 -24.27
C GLY A 128 -6.21 -15.97 -23.44
N GLN A 129 -6.40 -17.15 -24.04
CA GLN A 129 -6.86 -18.35 -23.33
C GLN A 129 -5.77 -18.88 -22.39
N THR A 130 -4.53 -19.00 -22.85
CA THR A 130 -3.39 -19.40 -22.01
C THR A 130 -3.21 -18.44 -20.84
N LEU A 131 -3.26 -17.14 -21.09
CA LEU A 131 -3.11 -16.13 -20.05
C LEU A 131 -4.29 -16.17 -19.06
N GLY A 132 -5.53 -16.14 -19.54
CA GLY A 132 -6.73 -16.03 -18.70
C GLY A 132 -7.12 -17.30 -17.97
N LEU A 133 -6.95 -18.48 -18.58
CA LEU A 133 -7.42 -19.75 -18.03
C LEU A 133 -6.33 -20.53 -17.30
N VAL A 134 -5.05 -20.29 -17.60
CA VAL A 134 -3.94 -21.07 -17.05
C VAL A 134 -3.05 -20.20 -16.16
N VAL A 135 -2.50 -19.11 -16.70
CA VAL A 135 -1.46 -18.32 -15.99
C VAL A 135 -2.06 -17.44 -14.89
N LEU A 136 -3.02 -16.57 -15.23
CA LEU A 136 -3.58 -15.60 -14.28
C LEU A 136 -4.22 -16.24 -13.05
N PRO A 137 -4.99 -17.35 -13.14
CA PRO A 137 -5.57 -18.00 -11.95
C PRO A 137 -4.51 -18.60 -11.01
N GLN A 138 -3.37 -19.04 -11.54
CA GLN A 138 -2.25 -19.54 -10.73
C GLN A 138 -1.48 -18.37 -10.11
N ALA A 139 -1.18 -17.34 -10.90
CA ALA A 139 -0.51 -16.13 -10.43
C ALA A 139 -1.33 -15.41 -9.34
N ALA A 140 -2.65 -15.28 -9.51
CA ALA A 140 -3.55 -14.64 -8.55
C ALA A 140 -3.47 -15.27 -7.16
N ARG A 141 -3.27 -16.59 -7.07
CA ARG A 141 -3.09 -17.30 -5.80
C ARG A 141 -1.70 -17.04 -5.20
N ALA A 142 -0.67 -17.05 -6.04
CA ALA A 142 0.71 -16.81 -5.61
C ALA A 142 0.93 -15.38 -5.06
N VAL A 143 0.15 -14.40 -5.52
CA VAL A 143 0.32 -13.00 -5.08
C VAL A 143 -0.34 -12.67 -3.75
N LEU A 144 -1.32 -13.44 -3.27
CA LEU A 144 -2.14 -13.03 -2.10
C LEU A 144 -1.32 -12.77 -0.84
N ALA A 145 -0.44 -13.70 -0.45
CA ALA A 145 0.40 -13.56 0.73
C ALA A 145 1.38 -12.38 0.67
N PRO A 146 2.20 -12.23 -0.40
CA PRO A 146 3.07 -11.06 -0.51
C PRO A 146 2.28 -9.75 -0.64
N MET A 147 1.09 -9.77 -1.24
CA MET A 147 0.21 -8.60 -1.31
C MET A 147 -0.28 -8.20 0.08
N GLY A 148 -0.65 -9.16 0.92
CA GLY A 148 -1.01 -8.93 2.32
C GLY A 148 0.11 -8.23 3.09
N SER A 149 1.36 -8.64 2.87
CA SER A 149 2.51 -7.99 3.52
C SER A 149 2.66 -6.51 3.12
N VAL A 150 2.43 -6.17 1.85
CA VAL A 150 2.44 -4.79 1.36
C VAL A 150 1.34 -3.96 2.01
N PHE A 151 0.11 -4.46 2.06
CA PHE A 151 -1.02 -3.71 2.64
C PHE A 151 -1.02 -3.65 4.17
N ILE A 152 -0.47 -4.66 4.85
CA ILE A 152 -0.23 -4.60 6.30
C ILE A 152 0.79 -3.49 6.64
N ALA A 153 1.75 -3.23 5.77
CA ALA A 153 2.73 -2.16 5.96
C ALA A 153 2.18 -0.76 5.65
N LEU A 154 1.18 -0.65 4.78
CA LEU A 154 0.67 0.64 4.31
C LEU A 154 0.18 1.57 5.44
N PRO A 155 -0.62 1.12 6.44
CA PRO A 155 -0.99 1.98 7.57
C PRO A 155 0.23 2.48 8.34
N ARG A 156 1.23 1.62 8.60
CA ARG A 156 2.45 2.07 9.30
C ARG A 156 3.22 3.11 8.49
N ASN A 157 3.26 2.95 7.17
CA ASN A 157 3.87 3.92 6.26
C ASN A 157 3.12 5.25 6.23
N SER A 158 1.80 5.25 6.46
CA SER A 158 1.00 6.49 6.48
C SER A 158 1.32 7.40 7.67
N ALA A 159 1.89 6.86 8.75
CA ALA A 159 2.33 7.63 9.92
C ALA A 159 3.34 8.73 9.57
N ILE A 160 4.11 8.56 8.49
CA ILE A 160 5.02 9.59 7.97
C ILE A 160 4.24 10.88 7.66
N GLY A 161 3.01 10.76 7.16
CA GLY A 161 2.15 11.91 6.85
C GLY A 161 1.86 12.82 8.05
N GLY A 162 1.86 12.28 9.27
CA GLY A 162 1.67 13.09 10.49
C GLY A 162 2.74 14.16 10.68
N ALA A 163 3.95 13.94 10.15
CA ALA A 163 5.03 14.94 10.14
C ALA A 163 4.84 16.04 9.06
N PHE A 164 3.97 15.80 8.08
CA PHE A 164 3.70 16.69 6.94
C PHE A 164 2.28 17.27 6.98
N ASN A 165 1.78 17.56 8.19
CA ASN A 165 0.46 18.16 8.45
C ASN A 165 -0.74 17.34 7.95
N VAL A 166 -0.58 16.03 7.78
CA VAL A 166 -1.71 15.14 7.53
C VAL A 166 -2.32 14.76 8.88
N PHE A 167 -3.61 14.99 9.04
CA PHE A 167 -4.31 14.60 10.25
C PHE A 167 -4.61 13.09 10.24
N GLU A 168 -3.81 12.33 10.98
CA GLU A 168 -3.94 10.88 11.17
C GLU A 168 -3.50 10.48 12.59
N LEU A 169 -3.55 9.19 12.92
CA LEU A 169 -3.35 8.67 14.27
C LEU A 169 -2.01 9.09 14.92
N PHE A 170 -0.91 9.06 14.16
CA PHE A 170 0.39 9.46 14.67
C PHE A 170 0.42 10.97 14.96
N SER A 171 -0.20 11.82 14.13
CA SER A 171 -0.26 13.27 14.33
C SER A 171 -0.91 13.70 15.66
N VAL A 172 -1.81 12.89 16.22
CA VAL A 172 -2.47 13.13 17.52
C VAL A 172 -1.47 13.31 18.66
N GLN A 173 -0.28 12.69 18.54
CA GLN A 173 0.78 12.80 19.56
C GLN A 173 1.18 14.24 19.84
N LYS A 174 1.16 15.11 18.82
CA LYS A 174 1.56 16.50 18.95
C LYS A 174 0.62 17.24 19.89
N THR A 175 -0.68 17.14 19.62
CA THR A 175 -1.72 17.80 20.44
C THR A 175 -1.73 17.27 21.88
N LEU A 176 -1.57 15.95 22.09
CA LEU A 176 -1.56 15.38 23.44
C LEU A 176 -0.30 15.77 24.23
N THR A 177 0.85 15.85 23.56
CA THR A 177 2.10 16.29 24.20
C THR A 177 2.02 17.78 24.59
N GLU A 178 1.46 18.62 23.72
CA GLU A 178 1.20 20.05 24.01
C GLU A 178 0.25 20.25 25.20
N LYS A 179 -0.69 19.33 25.42
CA LYS A 179 -1.58 19.29 26.60
C LYS A 179 -0.91 18.74 27.87
N GLY A 180 0.36 18.32 27.81
CA GLY A 180 1.12 17.84 28.97
C GLY A 180 0.99 16.34 29.26
N TYR A 181 0.41 15.54 28.36
CA TYR A 181 0.39 14.08 28.52
C TYR A 181 1.77 13.46 28.25
N ALA A 182 2.09 12.37 28.96
CA ALA A 182 3.37 11.70 28.84
C ALA A 182 3.55 11.04 27.47
N ILE A 183 4.63 11.36 26.76
CA ILE A 183 4.93 10.85 25.40
C ILE A 183 4.94 9.31 25.33
N PHE A 184 5.49 8.64 26.35
CA PHE A 184 5.49 7.17 26.42
C PHE A 184 4.08 6.57 26.44
N ALA A 185 3.16 7.17 27.19
CA ALA A 185 1.77 6.72 27.25
C ALA A 185 1.06 6.95 25.92
N ILE A 186 1.27 8.11 25.29
CA ILE A 186 0.72 8.44 23.96
C ILE A 186 1.17 7.40 22.92
N PHE A 187 2.48 7.14 22.83
CA PHE A 187 3.05 6.23 21.85
C PHE A 187 2.62 4.78 22.08
N PHE A 188 2.45 4.36 23.35
CA PHE A 188 1.89 3.04 23.66
C PHE A 188 0.50 2.85 23.05
N TRP A 189 -0.40 3.81 23.23
CA TRP A 189 -1.76 3.73 22.67
C TRP A 189 -1.79 3.86 21.16
N VAL A 190 -1.00 4.76 20.57
CA VAL A 190 -0.84 4.89 19.12
C VAL A 190 -0.33 3.56 18.52
N ALA A 191 0.67 2.93 19.12
CA ALA A 191 1.21 1.65 18.67
C ALA A 191 0.16 0.53 18.74
N LEU A 192 -0.60 0.45 19.83
CA LEU A 192 -1.68 -0.53 19.98
C LEU A 192 -2.75 -0.36 18.89
N ALA A 193 -3.13 0.88 18.59
CA ALA A 193 -4.09 1.19 17.54
C ALA A 193 -3.56 0.83 16.13
N TYR A 194 -2.29 1.13 15.82
CA TYR A 194 -1.66 0.68 14.57
C TYR A 194 -1.59 -0.85 14.45
N LEU A 195 -1.39 -1.55 15.57
CA LEU A 195 -1.42 -3.01 15.63
C LEU A 195 -2.82 -3.57 15.35
N VAL A 196 -3.87 -2.95 15.91
CA VAL A 196 -5.26 -3.30 15.59
C VAL A 196 -5.54 -3.16 14.10
N ILE A 197 -5.13 -2.05 13.47
CA ILE A 197 -5.29 -1.85 12.02
C ILE A 197 -4.52 -2.93 11.24
N SER A 198 -3.27 -3.20 11.64
CA SER A 198 -2.41 -4.19 10.98
C SER A 198 -3.02 -5.60 11.05
N PHE A 199 -3.57 -5.99 12.20
CA PHE A 199 -4.25 -7.28 12.36
C PHE A 199 -5.57 -7.35 11.59
N ALA A 200 -6.34 -6.27 11.52
CA ALA A 200 -7.55 -6.22 10.71
C ALA A 200 -7.24 -6.44 9.22
N VAL A 201 -6.23 -5.74 8.68
CA VAL A 201 -5.78 -5.93 7.29
C VAL A 201 -5.24 -7.35 7.09
N GLY A 202 -4.43 -7.85 8.03
CA GLY A 202 -3.91 -9.23 7.96
C GLY A 202 -5.01 -10.28 7.95
N ALA A 203 -6.04 -10.14 8.79
CA ALA A 203 -7.17 -11.05 8.83
C ALA A 203 -7.95 -11.09 7.50
N VAL A 204 -8.11 -9.94 6.83
CA VAL A 204 -8.72 -9.88 5.49
C VAL A 204 -7.91 -10.71 4.49
N PHE A 205 -6.59 -10.53 4.44
CA PHE A 205 -5.74 -11.29 3.51
C PHE A 205 -5.68 -12.78 3.86
N SER A 206 -5.59 -13.15 5.14
CA SER A 206 -5.65 -14.55 5.56
C SER A 206 -6.98 -15.21 5.20
N ALA A 207 -8.11 -14.49 5.25
CA ALA A 207 -9.40 -15.00 4.80
C ALA A 207 -9.43 -15.22 3.27
N LEU A 208 -8.83 -14.32 2.49
CA LEU A 208 -8.70 -14.47 1.03
C LEU A 208 -7.81 -15.65 0.63
N GLU A 209 -6.69 -15.85 1.35
CA GLU A 209 -5.81 -17.00 1.14
C GLU A 209 -6.53 -18.31 1.41
N ARG A 210 -7.23 -18.45 2.53
CA ARG A 210 -7.98 -19.67 2.88
C ARG A 210 -9.04 -20.03 1.84
N ARG A 211 -9.68 -19.05 1.21
CA ARG A 211 -10.68 -19.26 0.16
C ARG A 211 -10.08 -19.77 -1.15
N THR A 212 -8.80 -19.48 -1.41
CA THR A 212 -8.13 -19.79 -2.68
C THR A 212 -7.14 -20.93 -2.57
N ALA A 213 -6.87 -21.41 -1.35
CA ALA A 213 -6.10 -22.62 -1.07
C ALA A 213 -6.80 -23.84 -1.68
N VAL A 214 -6.08 -24.59 -2.51
CA VAL A 214 -6.52 -25.91 -2.98
C VAL A 214 -6.28 -26.89 -1.83
N ALA A 215 -7.30 -27.69 -1.47
CA ALA A 215 -7.12 -28.83 -0.58
C ALA A 215 -6.01 -29.71 -1.17
N ARG A 216 -4.88 -29.77 -0.46
CA ARG A 216 -3.78 -30.68 -0.82
C ARG A 216 -4.14 -32.11 -0.43
#